data_AF-M1ML09-F1
#
_entry.id   AF-M1ML09-F1
#
_cell.length_a   1.000
_cell.length_b   1.000
_cell.length_c   1.000
_cell.angle_alpha   90.00
_cell.angle_beta   90.00
_cell.angle_gamma   90.00
#
_symmetry.space_group_name_H-M   'P 1'
#
loop_
_entity.id
_entity.type
_entity.pdbx_description
1 polymer ?
#
loop_
_entity_poly.entity_id
_entity_poly.type
_entity_poly.pdbx_seq_one_letter_code
_entity_poly.pdbx_strand_id
1 'polypeptide(L)'
;MNELFKIKDLVFYEEEFVDDIKDYEDILDIIQELSPELDYEIIEVAGENGCCDKTKKNYLVEIIGYLDENDEFITKEERDSMGVMALNKKFDLFVITIHKCTACNKWVISLLE
;
A
#
# COMPACT_ATOMS: atom_id res chain seq x y z
N MET A 1 18.19 -0.17 -11.32
CA MET A 1 17.21 0.16 -10.30
C MET A 1 16.16 1.01 -10.97
N ASN A 2 15.06 0.38 -11.34
CA ASN A 2 13.89 1.02 -11.93
C ASN A 2 13.03 1.55 -10.79
N GLU A 3 12.93 2.86 -10.66
CA GLU A 3 12.12 3.51 -9.63
C GLU A 3 10.64 3.41 -10.02
N LEU A 4 9.82 2.86 -9.13
CA LEU A 4 8.38 2.75 -9.34
C LEU A 4 7.63 3.93 -8.74
N PHE A 5 7.92 4.24 -7.47
CA PHE A 5 7.30 5.35 -6.76
C PHE A 5 8.14 5.77 -5.55
N LYS A 6 7.74 6.89 -4.92
CA LYS A 6 8.42 7.46 -3.77
C LYS A 6 7.40 8.03 -2.79
N ILE A 7 7.56 7.69 -1.53
CA ILE A 7 6.73 8.18 -0.41
C ILE A 7 7.65 8.89 0.58
N LYS A 8 7.47 10.20 0.75
CA LYS A 8 8.38 11.09 1.51
C LYS A 8 9.84 10.91 1.04
N ASP A 9 10.69 10.33 1.88
CA ASP A 9 12.10 10.04 1.59
C ASP A 9 12.37 8.57 1.20
N LEU A 10 11.35 7.69 1.25
CA LEU A 10 11.46 6.28 0.85
C LEU A 10 11.22 6.11 -0.65
N VAL A 11 12.21 5.55 -1.34
CA VAL A 11 12.15 5.23 -2.76
C VAL A 11 11.89 3.73 -2.93
N PHE A 12 11.00 3.35 -3.84
CA PHE A 12 10.63 1.96 -4.10
C PHE A 12 11.06 1.55 -5.50
N TYR A 13 11.89 0.52 -5.56
CA TYR A 13 12.47 0.00 -6.81
C TYR A 13 11.89 -1.36 -7.16
N GLU A 14 11.69 -1.61 -8.45
CA GLU A 14 11.19 -2.89 -8.98
C GLU A 14 12.08 -4.06 -8.55
N GLU A 15 13.40 -3.91 -8.62
CA GLU A 15 14.34 -4.99 -8.29
C GLU A 15 14.41 -5.32 -6.79
N GLU A 16 13.82 -4.48 -5.94
CA GLU A 16 13.68 -4.72 -4.50
C GLU A 16 12.32 -5.34 -4.13
N PHE A 17 11.39 -5.43 -5.08
CA PHE A 17 10.10 -6.07 -4.87
C PHE A 17 10.28 -7.59 -4.74
N VAL A 18 9.56 -8.20 -3.80
CA VAL A 18 9.73 -9.64 -3.50
C VAL A 18 8.89 -10.53 -4.42
N ASP A 19 7.77 -10.03 -4.93
CA ASP A 19 6.82 -10.78 -5.77
C ASP A 19 6.94 -10.37 -7.25
N ASP A 20 6.03 -10.87 -8.11
CA ASP A 20 5.96 -10.42 -9.52
C ASP A 20 5.20 -9.09 -9.59
N ILE A 21 5.89 -8.05 -10.03
CA ILE A 21 5.33 -6.69 -10.10
C ILE A 21 4.11 -6.60 -11.03
N LYS A 22 4.01 -7.50 -12.01
CA LYS A 22 2.93 -7.52 -13.00
C LYS A 22 1.58 -7.92 -12.41
N ASP A 23 1.59 -8.60 -11.28
CA ASP A 23 0.35 -8.99 -10.59
C ASP A 23 -0.26 -7.79 -9.83
N TYR A 24 0.44 -6.65 -9.78
CA TYR A 24 0.05 -5.47 -9.00
C TYR A 24 -0.04 -4.20 -9.86
N GLU A 25 -0.13 -4.29 -11.19
CA GLU A 25 -0.16 -3.11 -12.08
C GLU A 25 -1.24 -2.09 -11.67
N ASP A 26 -2.49 -2.54 -11.46
CA ASP A 26 -3.61 -1.68 -11.04
C ASP A 26 -3.37 -1.05 -9.66
N ILE A 27 -2.77 -1.81 -8.74
CA ILE A 27 -2.47 -1.35 -7.38
C ILE A 27 -1.32 -0.32 -7.40
N LEU A 28 -0.34 -0.49 -8.28
CA LEU A 28 0.78 0.43 -8.41
C LEU A 28 0.34 1.78 -8.95
N ASP A 29 -0.63 1.81 -9.87
CA ASP A 29 -1.21 3.04 -10.38
C ASP A 29 -1.89 3.83 -9.24
N ILE A 30 -2.67 3.15 -8.40
CA ILE A 30 -3.28 3.74 -7.19
C ILE A 30 -2.20 4.28 -6.24
N ILE A 31 -1.16 3.49 -5.96
CA ILE A 31 -0.08 3.91 -5.06
C ILE A 31 0.66 5.13 -5.63
N GLN A 32 0.96 5.15 -6.92
CA GLN A 32 1.66 6.27 -7.57
C GLN A 32 0.85 7.56 -7.52
N GLU A 33 -0.46 7.48 -7.75
CA GLU A 33 -1.36 8.62 -7.66
C GLU A 33 -1.38 9.20 -6.24
N LEU A 34 -1.49 8.35 -5.23
CA LEU A 34 -1.64 8.76 -3.83
C LEU A 34 -0.29 9.08 -3.14
N SER A 35 0.83 8.61 -3.70
CA SER A 35 2.19 8.75 -3.13
C SER A 35 2.55 10.14 -2.56
N PRO A 36 2.14 11.28 -3.15
CA PRO A 36 2.43 12.60 -2.60
C PRO A 36 1.82 12.87 -1.20
N GLU A 37 0.70 12.21 -0.88
CA GLU A 37 -0.08 12.41 0.35
C GLU A 37 0.20 11.34 1.40
N LEU A 38 0.79 10.21 1.00
CA LEU A 38 1.11 9.11 1.89
C LEU A 38 2.23 9.46 2.87
N ASP A 39 2.14 8.84 4.05
CA ASP A 39 3.18 8.82 5.07
C ASP A 39 3.50 7.37 5.44
N TYR A 40 4.55 7.17 6.23
CA TYR A 40 4.92 5.85 6.72
C TYR A 40 5.20 5.88 8.22
N GLU A 41 5.01 4.72 8.85
CA GLU A 41 5.42 4.47 10.23
C GLU A 41 6.44 3.34 10.30
N ILE A 42 7.21 3.28 11.39
CA ILE A 42 8.12 2.16 11.64
C ILE A 42 7.41 1.19 12.58
N ILE A 43 7.10 0.01 12.07
CA ILE A 43 6.53 -1.09 12.86
C ILE A 43 7.57 -2.16 13.14
N GLU A 44 7.31 -2.99 14.15
CA GLU A 44 8.02 -4.24 14.38
C GLU A 44 7.06 -5.41 14.19
N VAL A 45 7.32 -6.29 13.21
CA VAL A 45 6.46 -7.45 12.95
C VAL A 45 6.74 -8.55 13.98
N ALA A 46 5.68 -9.24 14.42
CA ALA A 46 5.81 -10.29 15.43
C ALA A 46 6.65 -11.49 14.93
N GLY A 47 6.54 -11.81 13.64
CA GLY A 47 7.18 -12.94 12.97
C GLY A 47 8.55 -12.64 12.35
N GLU A 48 8.92 -13.46 11.37
CA GLU A 48 10.03 -13.18 10.45
C GLU A 48 9.61 -12.11 9.46
N ASN A 49 10.54 -11.27 9.02
CA ASN A 49 10.23 -10.21 8.05
C ASN A 49 10.13 -10.72 6.60
N GLY A 50 10.38 -12.02 6.38
CA GLY A 50 10.26 -12.67 5.08
C GLY A 50 11.29 -12.23 4.04
N CYS A 51 12.38 -11.55 4.42
CA CYS A 51 13.32 -11.01 3.43
C CYS A 51 14.82 -11.23 3.72
N CYS A 52 15.34 -10.92 4.91
CA CYS A 52 16.77 -11.07 5.21
C CYS A 52 17.11 -11.44 6.65
N ASP A 53 16.10 -11.53 7.52
CA ASP A 53 16.23 -11.91 8.94
C ASP A 53 17.19 -11.05 9.79
N LYS A 54 17.62 -9.89 9.26
CA LYS A 54 18.49 -8.93 9.98
C LYS A 54 17.72 -7.97 10.88
N THR A 55 16.42 -7.82 10.66
CA THR A 55 15.55 -6.91 11.40
C THR A 55 14.12 -7.44 11.38
N LYS A 56 13.33 -7.12 12.41
CA LYS A 56 11.87 -7.26 12.39
C LYS A 56 11.15 -5.96 12.06
N LYS A 57 11.91 -4.88 11.83
CA LYS A 57 11.36 -3.56 11.58
C LYS A 57 11.10 -3.34 10.09
N ASN A 58 9.96 -2.72 9.81
CA ASN A 58 9.56 -2.32 8.47
C ASN A 58 9.03 -0.89 8.51
N TYR A 59 9.27 -0.16 7.43
CA TYR A 59 8.43 0.98 7.09
C TYR A 59 7.09 0.42 6.60
N LEU A 60 6.00 0.85 7.21
CA LEU A 60 4.64 0.54 6.84
C LEU A 60 4.00 1.78 6.23
N VAL A 61 3.46 1.63 5.03
CA VAL A 61 2.51 2.57 4.42
C VAL A 61 1.17 1.87 4.38
N GLU A 62 0.10 2.58 4.74
CA GLU A 62 -1.27 2.09 4.69
C GLU A 62 -2.15 3.04 3.87
N ILE A 63 -2.87 2.49 2.90
CA ILE A 63 -3.87 3.20 2.09
C ILE A 63 -5.21 2.55 2.38
N ILE A 64 -6.08 3.27 3.10
CA ILE A 64 -7.41 2.80 3.45
C ILE A 64 -8.41 3.29 2.40
N GLY A 65 -9.05 2.34 1.71
CA GLY A 65 -10.12 2.63 0.78
C GLY A 65 -11.21 1.56 0.80
N TYR A 66 -12.00 1.59 -0.25
CA TYR A 66 -13.15 0.71 -0.45
C TYR A 66 -13.30 0.40 -1.93
N LEU A 67 -13.79 -0.80 -2.25
CA LEU A 67 -14.30 -1.11 -3.57
C LEU A 67 -15.79 -0.80 -3.64
N ASP A 68 -16.22 -0.14 -4.71
CA ASP A 68 -17.63 0.09 -4.98
C ASP A 68 -18.29 -1.08 -5.73
N GLU A 69 -19.55 -0.92 -6.16
CA GLU A 69 -20.30 -1.97 -6.86
C GLU A 69 -19.75 -2.37 -8.24
N ASN A 70 -18.81 -1.58 -8.79
CA ASN A 70 -18.14 -1.83 -10.06
C ASN A 70 -16.68 -2.26 -9.87
N ASP A 71 -16.27 -2.63 -8.64
CA ASP A 71 -14.88 -2.93 -8.27
C ASP A 71 -13.92 -1.74 -8.45
N GLU A 72 -14.43 -0.51 -8.42
CA GLU A 72 -13.59 0.70 -8.48
C GLU A 72 -13.11 1.09 -7.07
N PHE A 73 -11.81 1.38 -6.96
CA PHE A 73 -11.21 1.81 -5.70
C PHE A 73 -11.56 3.27 -5.39
N ILE A 74 -12.05 3.51 -4.17
CA ILE A 74 -12.35 4.83 -3.64
C ILE A 74 -11.65 4.97 -2.28
N THR A 75 -10.90 6.06 -2.10
CA THR A 75 -10.25 6.32 -0.82
C THR A 75 -11.27 6.54 0.29
N LYS A 76 -10.87 6.29 1.54
CA LYS A 76 -11.72 6.60 2.69
C LYS A 76 -12.14 8.07 2.74
N GLU A 77 -11.25 8.98 2.37
CA GLU A 77 -11.50 10.42 2.38
C GLU A 77 -12.55 10.83 1.33
N GLU A 78 -12.48 10.25 0.14
CA GLU A 78 -13.51 10.44 -0.90
C GLU A 78 -14.85 9.89 -0.44
N ARG A 79 -14.89 8.65 0.08
CA ARG A 79 -16.13 8.05 0.60
C ARG A 79 -16.74 8.91 1.71
N ASP A 80 -15.93 9.37 2.65
CA ASP A 80 -16.39 10.19 3.77
C ASP A 80 -16.90 11.56 3.27
N SER A 81 -16.31 12.09 2.19
CA SER A 81 -16.77 13.32 1.53
C SER A 81 -18.11 13.18 0.80
N MET A 82 -18.51 11.97 0.40
CA MET A 82 -19.82 11.71 -0.21
C MET A 82 -20.99 11.83 0.78
N GLY A 83 -20.73 11.77 2.08
CA GLY A 83 -21.73 11.92 3.13
C GLY A 83 -22.95 11.00 2.97
N VAL A 84 -24.15 11.58 2.93
CA VAL A 84 -25.43 10.83 2.83
C VAL A 84 -25.54 10.02 1.54
N MET A 85 -24.86 10.42 0.45
CA MET A 85 -24.88 9.66 -0.82
C MET A 85 -24.20 8.29 -0.70
N ALA A 86 -23.26 8.13 0.24
CA ALA A 86 -22.61 6.86 0.50
C ALA A 86 -23.56 5.83 1.16
N LEU A 87 -24.59 6.27 1.89
CA LEU A 87 -25.49 5.38 2.64
C LEU A 87 -26.32 4.43 1.77
N ASN A 88 -26.52 4.78 0.50
CA ASN A 88 -27.27 3.97 -0.46
C ASN A 88 -26.37 3.16 -1.40
N LYS A 89 -25.05 3.24 -1.22
CA LYS A 89 -24.06 2.49 -2.02
C LYS A 89 -23.44 1.37 -1.18
N LYS A 90 -23.00 0.31 -1.86
CA LYS A 90 -22.21 -0.76 -1.24
C LYS A 90 -20.73 -0.41 -1.36
N PHE A 91 -20.02 -0.53 -0.25
CA PHE A 91 -18.58 -0.34 -0.17
C PHE A 91 -17.99 -1.50 0.62
N ASP A 92 -17.14 -2.27 -0.03
CA ASP A 92 -16.37 -3.33 0.63
C ASP A 92 -15.00 -2.76 1.02
N LEU A 93 -14.56 -2.99 2.25
CA LEU A 93 -13.28 -2.44 2.75
C LEU A 93 -12.13 -2.99 1.91
N PHE A 94 -11.23 -2.11 1.46
CA PHE A 94 -10.06 -2.50 0.69
C PHE A 94 -8.86 -1.71 1.19
N VAL A 95 -7.90 -2.40 1.81
CA VAL A 95 -6.71 -1.76 2.38
C VAL A 95 -5.48 -2.26 1.65
N ILE A 96 -4.70 -1.32 1.11
CA ILE A 96 -3.40 -1.60 0.50
C ILE A 96 -2.35 -1.25 1.54
N THR A 97 -1.49 -2.22 1.87
CA THR A 97 -0.35 -2.01 2.77
C THR A 97 0.95 -2.27 2.02
N ILE A 98 1.95 -1.43 2.27
CA ILE A 98 3.29 -1.58 1.70
C ILE A 98 4.25 -1.74 2.87
N HIS A 99 4.97 -2.86 2.89
CA HIS A 99 5.99 -3.13 3.90
C HIS A 99 7.36 -3.08 3.27
N LYS A 100 8.24 -2.19 3.76
CA LYS A 100 9.64 -2.09 3.32
C LYS A 100 10.60 -2.36 4.46
N CYS A 101 11.47 -3.34 4.27
CA CYS A 101 12.47 -3.75 5.27
C CYS A 101 13.49 -2.65 5.53
N THR A 102 13.72 -2.31 6.81
CA THR A 102 14.67 -1.26 7.20
C THR A 102 16.15 -1.68 7.07
N ALA A 103 16.44 -2.94 6.73
CA ALA A 103 17.81 -3.48 6.68
C ALA A 103 18.30 -3.84 5.28
N CYS A 104 17.42 -4.24 4.37
CA CYS A 104 17.79 -4.64 3.00
C CYS A 104 16.91 -4.03 1.91
N ASN A 105 16.01 -3.10 2.26
CA ASN A 105 15.11 -2.37 1.35
C ASN A 105 14.11 -3.20 0.54
N LYS A 106 14.16 -4.53 0.63
CA LYS A 106 13.13 -5.40 0.05
C LYS A 106 11.75 -5.00 0.55
N TRP A 107 10.78 -5.04 -0.33
CA TRP A 107 9.43 -4.61 -0.02
C TRP A 107 8.36 -5.47 -0.69
N VAL A 108 7.17 -5.45 -0.11
CA VAL A 108 5.97 -6.21 -0.54
C VAL A 108 4.73 -5.34 -0.44
N ILE A 109 3.73 -5.70 -1.23
CA ILE A 109 2.36 -5.19 -1.12
C ILE A 109 1.53 -6.29 -0.45
N SER A 110 0.60 -5.90 0.41
CA SER A 110 -0.41 -6.80 0.96
C SER A 110 -1.77 -6.13 0.90
N LEU A 111 -2.76 -6.89 0.44
CA LEU A 111 -4.13 -6.45 0.27
C LEU A 111 -5.00 -7.08 1.36
N LEU A 112 -5.86 -6.27 1.97
CA LEU A 112 -6.90 -6.73 2.88
C LEU A 112 -8.24 -6.37 2.27
N GLU A 113 -9.02 -7.41 1.99
CA GLU A 113 -10.36 -7.41 1.38
C GLU A 113 -11.40 -8.00 2.35
#